data_AF-W0A8Y9-F1
#
_entry.id   AF-W0A8Y9-F1
#
_cell.length_a   1.000
_cell.length_b   1.000
_cell.length_c   1.000
_cell.angle_alpha   90.00
_cell.angle_beta   90.00
_cell.angle_gamma   90.00
#
_symmetry.space_group_name_H-M   'P 1'
#
loop_
_entity.id
_entity.type
_entity.pdbx_description
1 polymer ?
#
loop_
_entity_poly.entity_id
_entity_poly.type
_entity_poly.pdbx_seq_one_letter_code
_entity_poly.pdbx_strand_id
1 'polypeptide(L)'
;MWEQSRDDCSRVDLGQWDAPHRNSWVTKLDQAIRNSPTPVILVAHSLGCHAVAWWAALSGQPYGWPVAGALLVAPPDVTRAGVHPGIKDFAPMAPAILPFPAILVASEDDHYASIQASFDMARHWGCHFETAGALGHINADSDIGFWADGQRLLDRVMGAAHRSRDGQAVSGIEALRGPDSDRTRSPAG
;
A
#
# COMPACT_ATOMS: atom_id res chain seq x y z
N MET A 1 -11.41 14.27 -1.13
CA MET A 1 -10.00 13.79 -1.04
C MET A 1 -9.61 13.74 0.43
N TRP A 2 -8.88 12.72 0.90
CA TRP A 2 -8.64 12.50 2.35
C TRP A 2 -7.95 13.67 3.06
N GLU A 3 -7.06 14.39 2.37
CA GLU A 3 -6.39 15.61 2.84
C GLU A 3 -7.36 16.73 3.26
N GLN A 4 -8.59 16.74 2.73
CA GLN A 4 -9.60 17.75 3.06
C GLN A 4 -10.48 17.34 4.25
N SER A 5 -10.40 16.07 4.66
CA SER A 5 -11.22 15.50 5.74
C SER A 5 -10.42 15.16 6.99
N ARG A 6 -9.09 15.30 6.96
CA ARG A 6 -8.18 14.87 8.03
C ARG A 6 -7.02 15.84 8.19
N ASP A 7 -6.91 16.42 9.38
CA ASP A 7 -5.83 17.36 9.73
C ASP A 7 -4.47 16.68 9.92
N ASP A 8 -4.44 15.35 10.05
CA ASP A 8 -3.24 14.52 10.23
C ASP A 8 -2.71 13.92 8.91
N CYS A 9 -3.25 14.34 7.77
CA CYS A 9 -2.86 13.86 6.44
C CYS A 9 -2.18 14.95 5.63
N SER A 10 -1.07 14.61 4.98
CA SER A 10 -0.45 15.46 3.97
C SER A 10 -0.15 14.67 2.69
N ARG A 11 -0.36 15.31 1.54
CA ARG A 11 -0.02 14.74 0.24
C ARG A 11 1.44 15.04 -0.08
N VAL A 12 2.21 14.00 -0.39
CA VAL A 12 3.59 14.15 -0.87
C VAL A 12 3.56 14.52 -2.36
N ASP A 13 4.16 15.64 -2.72
CA ASP A 13 4.38 15.98 -4.13
C ASP A 13 5.61 15.26 -4.69
N LEU A 14 5.35 14.14 -5.36
CA LEU A 14 6.37 13.36 -6.06
C LEU A 14 6.82 14.03 -7.37
N GLY A 15 6.06 14.99 -7.90
CA GLY A 15 6.28 15.68 -9.17
C GLY A 15 6.50 14.77 -10.38
N GLN A 16 6.65 15.36 -11.57
CA GLN A 16 6.86 14.64 -12.83
C GLN A 16 5.83 13.51 -13.04
N TRP A 17 4.55 13.80 -12.76
CA TRP A 17 3.47 12.82 -12.89
C TRP A 17 3.30 12.32 -14.34
N ASP A 18 3.68 13.16 -15.32
CA ASP A 18 3.65 12.81 -16.76
C ASP A 18 4.86 11.95 -17.20
N ALA A 19 5.93 11.91 -16.41
CA ALA A 19 7.16 11.16 -16.68
C ALA A 19 7.75 10.62 -15.36
N PRO A 20 7.02 9.71 -14.68
CA PRO A 20 7.39 9.30 -13.34
C PRO A 20 8.69 8.50 -13.38
N HIS A 21 9.65 8.87 -12.53
CA HIS A 21 10.95 8.22 -12.45
C HIS A 21 11.17 7.67 -11.05
N ARG A 22 11.35 6.34 -10.95
CA ARG A 22 11.45 5.61 -9.68
C ARG A 22 12.36 6.28 -8.67
N ASN A 23 13.62 6.52 -9.04
CA ASN A 23 14.61 7.04 -8.07
C ASN A 23 14.24 8.46 -7.59
N SER A 24 13.68 9.29 -8.46
CA SER A 24 13.27 10.65 -8.12
C SER A 24 12.10 10.64 -7.13
N TRP A 25 11.14 9.74 -7.35
CA TRP A 25 10.00 9.56 -6.44
C TRP A 25 10.43 8.99 -5.09
N VAL A 26 11.33 8.00 -5.08
CA VAL A 26 11.91 7.45 -3.86
C VAL A 26 12.63 8.53 -3.05
N THR A 27 13.43 9.38 -3.71
CA THR A 27 14.14 10.48 -3.02
C THR A 27 13.17 11.49 -2.41
N LYS A 28 12.13 11.89 -3.13
CA LYS A 28 11.12 12.83 -2.62
C LYS A 28 10.30 12.25 -1.47
N LEU A 29 9.94 10.97 -1.59
CA LEU A 29 9.28 10.24 -0.51
C LEU A 29 10.16 10.19 0.74
N ASP A 30 11.45 9.88 0.59
CA ASP A 30 12.41 9.88 1.69
C ASP A 30 12.52 11.25 2.38
N GLN A 31 12.59 12.34 1.60
CA GLN A 31 12.60 13.70 2.13
C GLN A 31 11.34 14.02 2.93
N ALA A 32 10.15 13.67 2.41
CA ALA A 32 8.90 13.88 3.10
C ALA A 32 8.82 13.10 4.43
N ILE A 33 9.27 11.83 4.42
CA ILE A 33 9.30 10.98 5.62
C ILE A 33 10.25 11.56 6.67
N ARG A 34 11.45 11.99 6.29
CA ARG A 34 12.44 12.57 7.20
C ARG A 34 12.01 13.90 7.82
N ASN A 35 11.17 14.65 7.13
CA ASN A 35 10.63 15.91 7.63
C ASN A 35 9.48 15.71 8.63
N SER A 36 8.96 14.50 8.77
CA SER A 36 7.93 14.20 9.77
C SER A 36 8.53 14.09 11.17
N PRO A 37 7.98 14.80 12.18
CA PRO A 37 8.46 14.70 13.56
C PRO A 37 8.03 13.40 14.26
N THR A 38 7.07 12.67 13.69
CA THR A 38 6.48 11.46 14.24
C THR A 38 6.47 10.35 13.19
N PRO A 39 6.39 9.07 13.58
CA PRO A 39 6.35 8.00 12.60
C PRO A 39 5.05 8.08 11.79
N VAL A 40 5.14 7.77 10.50
CA VAL A 40 4.07 8.02 9.52
C VAL A 40 3.43 6.72 9.03
N ILE A 41 2.19 6.81 8.58
CA ILE A 41 1.51 5.78 7.79
C ILE A 41 1.47 6.26 6.35
N LEU A 42 1.94 5.43 5.41
CA LEU A 42 1.94 5.76 3.99
C LEU A 42 0.66 5.26 3.34
N VAL A 43 -0.02 6.13 2.59
CA VAL A 43 -1.12 5.74 1.71
C VAL A 43 -0.67 6.01 0.29
N ALA A 44 -0.50 4.95 -0.49
CA ALA A 44 0.00 5.03 -1.85
C ALA A 44 -0.97 4.41 -2.83
N HIS A 45 -1.10 5.03 -4.00
CA HIS A 45 -1.93 4.56 -5.10
C HIS A 45 -1.08 4.32 -6.34
N SER A 46 -1.41 3.28 -7.11
CA SER A 46 -0.78 2.95 -8.39
C SER A 46 0.76 2.88 -8.28
N LEU A 47 1.50 3.62 -9.13
CA LEU A 47 2.96 3.67 -9.12
C LEU A 47 3.57 4.18 -7.79
N GLY A 48 2.80 4.92 -6.98
CA GLY A 48 3.23 5.30 -5.65
C GLY A 48 3.56 4.09 -4.77
N CYS A 49 2.86 2.96 -4.98
CA CYS A 49 3.12 1.74 -4.22
C CYS A 49 4.52 1.18 -4.49
N HIS A 50 4.96 1.20 -5.76
CA HIS A 50 6.31 0.80 -6.13
C HIS A 50 7.36 1.77 -5.56
N ALA A 51 7.06 3.07 -5.50
CA ALA A 51 7.94 4.04 -4.84
C ALA A 51 8.08 3.73 -3.33
N VAL A 52 6.99 3.38 -2.64
CA VAL A 52 7.03 2.95 -1.23
C VAL A 52 7.86 1.68 -1.05
N ALA A 53 7.65 0.67 -1.88
CA ALA A 53 8.39 -0.59 -1.79
C ALA A 53 9.89 -0.40 -2.04
N TRP A 54 10.24 0.39 -3.05
CA TRP A 54 11.64 0.72 -3.34
C TRP A 54 12.28 1.59 -2.24
N TRP A 55 11.56 2.57 -1.70
CA TRP A 55 12.02 3.36 -0.57
C TRP A 55 12.28 2.45 0.65
N ALA A 56 11.37 1.52 0.96
CA ALA A 56 11.55 0.59 2.08
C ALA A 56 12.80 -0.29 1.89
N ALA A 57 13.03 -0.80 0.66
CA ALA A 57 14.21 -1.60 0.34
C ALA A 57 15.53 -0.83 0.44
N LEU A 58 15.51 0.49 0.16
CA LEU A 58 16.72 1.33 0.10
C LEU A 58 17.01 2.10 1.39
N SER A 59 15.99 2.40 2.20
CA SER A 59 16.14 3.21 3.42
C SER A 59 16.84 2.46 4.55
N GLY A 60 16.77 1.12 4.58
CA GLY A 60 17.34 0.30 5.65
C GLY A 60 16.70 0.58 7.02
N GLN A 61 15.48 1.10 7.04
CA GLN A 61 14.83 1.46 8.29
C GLN A 61 14.60 0.25 9.22
N PRO A 62 14.68 0.42 10.55
CA PRO A 62 14.18 -0.57 11.50
C PRO A 62 12.68 -0.85 11.32
N TYR A 63 12.21 -1.96 11.86
CA TYR A 63 10.79 -2.30 11.77
C TYR A 63 9.91 -1.23 12.44
N GLY A 64 8.98 -0.64 11.70
CA GLY A 64 7.99 0.31 12.21
C GLY A 64 8.47 1.75 12.47
N TRP A 65 9.70 2.11 12.07
CA TRP A 65 10.21 3.49 12.19
C TRP A 65 11.23 3.83 11.11
N PRO A 66 11.14 4.99 10.42
CA PRO A 66 10.18 6.08 10.62
C PRO A 66 8.79 5.84 9.98
N VAL A 67 8.62 4.78 9.19
CA VAL A 67 7.30 4.39 8.66
C VAL A 67 6.74 3.25 9.49
N ALA A 68 5.57 3.47 10.08
CA ALA A 68 4.93 2.53 10.98
C ALA A 68 3.94 1.58 10.26
N GLY A 69 3.56 1.88 9.02
CA GLY A 69 2.67 1.04 8.23
C GLY A 69 2.35 1.63 6.85
N ALA A 70 1.71 0.84 5.99
CA ALA A 70 1.25 1.33 4.69
C ALA A 70 -0.08 0.73 4.20
N LEU A 71 -0.84 1.52 3.46
CA LEU A 71 -1.95 1.10 2.62
C LEU A 71 -1.57 1.31 1.15
N LEU A 72 -1.46 0.21 0.40
CA LEU A 72 -1.05 0.18 -1.00
C LEU A 72 -2.27 -0.13 -1.87
N VAL A 73 -2.68 0.78 -2.74
CA VAL A 73 -3.94 0.70 -3.48
C VAL A 73 -3.68 0.59 -4.97
N ALA A 74 -4.23 -0.46 -5.60
CA ALA A 74 -4.16 -0.71 -7.04
C ALA A 74 -2.76 -0.61 -7.65
N PRO A 75 -1.72 -1.25 -7.08
CA PRO A 75 -0.38 -1.20 -7.66
C PRO A 75 -0.34 -1.91 -9.02
N PRO A 76 0.25 -1.29 -10.06
CA PRO A 76 0.29 -1.88 -11.40
C PRO A 76 1.32 -3.02 -11.48
N ASP A 77 1.09 -3.97 -12.39
CA ASP A 77 2.07 -4.99 -12.73
C ASP A 77 3.13 -4.42 -13.68
N VAL A 78 4.29 -4.06 -13.11
CA VAL A 78 5.44 -3.49 -13.84
C VAL A 78 6.19 -4.51 -14.68
N THR A 79 5.88 -5.80 -14.52
CA THR A 79 6.53 -6.91 -15.24
C THR A 79 5.72 -7.36 -16.46
N ARG A 80 4.46 -6.92 -16.56
CA ARG A 80 3.56 -7.28 -17.66
C ARG A 80 4.12 -6.85 -19.02
N ALA A 81 4.10 -7.79 -19.96
CA ALA A 81 4.44 -7.50 -21.35
C ALA A 81 3.48 -6.46 -21.95
N GLY A 82 4.01 -5.51 -22.73
CA GLY A 82 3.21 -4.48 -23.41
C GLY A 82 2.64 -3.38 -22.49
N VAL A 83 3.07 -3.30 -21.23
CA VAL A 83 2.70 -2.19 -20.34
C VAL A 83 3.33 -0.87 -20.80
N HIS A 84 2.67 0.26 -20.49
CA HIS A 84 3.17 1.59 -20.83
C HIS A 84 4.61 1.81 -20.32
N PRO A 85 5.52 2.42 -21.11
CA PRO A 85 6.92 2.61 -20.71
C PRO A 85 7.11 3.24 -19.32
N GLY A 86 6.32 4.27 -18.98
CA GLY A 86 6.40 4.91 -17.66
C GLY A 86 6.05 3.99 -16.48
N ILE A 87 5.27 2.92 -16.70
CA ILE A 87 5.04 1.89 -15.66
C ILE A 87 6.21 0.90 -15.64
N LYS A 88 6.68 0.49 -16.83
CA LYS A 88 7.81 -0.42 -16.99
C LYS A 88 9.10 0.13 -16.36
N ASP A 89 9.29 1.45 -16.36
CA ASP A 89 10.48 2.10 -15.78
C ASP A 89 10.57 1.98 -14.25
N PHE A 90 9.49 1.55 -13.58
CA PHE A 90 9.52 1.20 -12.15
C PHE A 90 10.02 -0.22 -11.89
N ALA A 91 10.16 -1.04 -12.94
CA ALA A 91 10.72 -2.39 -12.83
C ALA A 91 12.23 -2.36 -12.48
N PRO A 92 12.77 -3.43 -11.87
CA PRO A 92 12.03 -4.58 -11.34
C PRO A 92 11.19 -4.21 -10.12
N MET A 93 10.39 -5.15 -9.61
CA MET A 93 9.78 -4.98 -8.29
C MET A 93 10.88 -4.91 -7.21
N ALA A 94 10.65 -4.10 -6.16
CA ALA A 94 11.58 -4.02 -5.05
C ALA A 94 11.77 -5.41 -4.40
N PRO A 95 13.00 -5.85 -4.09
CA PRO A 95 13.30 -7.24 -3.74
C PRO A 95 13.08 -7.60 -2.26
N ALA A 96 12.42 -6.75 -1.47
CA ALA A 96 12.35 -6.90 -0.02
C ALA A 96 10.91 -6.88 0.50
N ILE A 97 10.69 -7.63 1.59
CA ILE A 97 9.48 -7.52 2.42
C ILE A 97 9.48 -6.15 3.10
N LEU A 98 8.29 -5.57 3.26
CA LEU A 98 8.15 -4.28 3.94
C LEU A 98 8.44 -4.42 5.45
N PRO A 99 9.29 -3.55 6.04
CA PRO A 99 9.62 -3.59 7.45
C PRO A 99 8.54 -2.92 8.31
N PHE A 100 7.26 -3.10 7.97
CA PHE A 100 6.11 -2.56 8.70
C PHE A 100 4.83 -3.28 8.23
N PRO A 101 3.75 -3.28 9.03
CA PRO A 101 2.46 -3.83 8.59
C PRO A 101 1.93 -3.06 7.38
N ALA A 102 1.51 -3.80 6.36
CA ALA A 102 0.95 -3.21 5.16
C ALA A 102 -0.26 -4.00 4.63
N ILE A 103 -1.25 -3.28 4.10
CA ILE A 103 -2.36 -3.85 3.33
C ILE A 103 -2.18 -3.47 1.86
N LEU A 104 -2.27 -4.45 0.96
CA LEU A 104 -2.40 -4.24 -0.47
C LEU A 104 -3.86 -4.47 -0.88
N VAL A 105 -4.47 -3.46 -1.49
CA VAL A 105 -5.83 -3.47 -1.98
C VAL A 105 -5.83 -3.51 -3.51
N ALA A 106 -6.57 -4.44 -4.09
CA ALA A 106 -6.68 -4.58 -5.55
C ALA A 106 -8.14 -4.66 -6.01
N SER A 107 -8.37 -4.21 -7.24
CA SER A 107 -9.66 -4.38 -7.93
C SER A 107 -9.63 -5.63 -8.80
N GLU A 108 -10.78 -6.29 -8.95
CA GLU A 108 -10.93 -7.49 -9.77
C GLU A 108 -10.92 -7.20 -11.28
N ASP A 109 -11.20 -5.96 -11.67
CA ASP A 109 -11.28 -5.45 -13.04
C ASP A 109 -10.26 -4.33 -13.35
N ASP A 110 -9.14 -4.30 -12.63
CA ASP A 110 -8.04 -3.35 -12.91
C ASP A 110 -7.34 -3.68 -14.25
N HIS A 111 -7.22 -2.67 -15.11
CA HIS A 111 -6.56 -2.79 -16.40
C HIS A 111 -5.03 -2.80 -16.32
N TYR A 112 -4.45 -2.41 -15.18
CA TYR A 112 -3.01 -2.33 -14.97
C TYR A 112 -2.41 -3.53 -14.25
N ALA A 113 -3.21 -4.33 -13.55
CA ALA A 113 -2.78 -5.55 -12.90
C ALA A 113 -3.94 -6.56 -12.85
N SER A 114 -3.66 -7.84 -13.09
CA SER A 114 -4.64 -8.89 -12.78
C SER A 114 -4.72 -9.09 -11.27
N ILE A 115 -5.86 -9.58 -10.77
CA ILE A 115 -6.02 -9.88 -9.35
C ILE A 115 -4.95 -10.86 -8.83
N GLN A 116 -4.56 -11.83 -9.68
CA GLN A 116 -3.51 -12.80 -9.37
C GLN A 116 -2.14 -12.11 -9.25
N ALA A 117 -1.80 -11.22 -10.18
CA ALA A 117 -0.55 -10.45 -10.12
C ALA A 117 -0.50 -9.57 -8.85
N SER A 118 -1.61 -8.94 -8.48
CA SER A 118 -1.70 -8.15 -7.25
C SER A 118 -1.55 -9.02 -5.99
N PHE A 119 -2.13 -10.23 -5.98
CA PHE A 119 -1.94 -11.17 -4.89
C PHE A 119 -0.48 -11.64 -4.76
N ASP A 120 0.18 -11.94 -5.89
CA ASP A 120 1.58 -12.34 -5.90
C ASP A 120 2.49 -11.20 -5.43
N MET A 121 2.20 -9.96 -5.82
CA MET A 121 2.87 -8.76 -5.31
C MET A 121 2.67 -8.58 -3.80
N ALA A 122 1.46 -8.79 -3.28
CA ALA A 122 1.20 -8.71 -1.85
C ALA A 122 2.04 -9.74 -1.08
N ARG A 123 2.14 -10.98 -1.58
CA ARG A 123 3.00 -12.02 -0.98
C ARG A 123 4.47 -11.64 -1.04
N HIS A 124 4.93 -11.11 -2.17
CA HIS A 124 6.31 -10.69 -2.38
C HIS A 124 6.74 -9.59 -1.40
N TRP A 125 5.85 -8.63 -1.12
CA TRP A 125 6.11 -7.55 -0.17
C TRP A 125 5.70 -7.86 1.28
N GLY A 126 5.15 -9.05 1.56
CA GLY A 126 4.66 -9.43 2.89
C GLY A 126 3.45 -8.63 3.38
N CYS A 127 2.62 -8.15 2.46
CA CYS A 127 1.38 -7.42 2.75
C CYS A 127 0.23 -8.38 3.06
N HIS A 128 -0.72 -7.93 3.87
CA HIS A 128 -2.07 -8.51 3.88
C HIS A 128 -2.80 -8.10 2.60
N PHE A 129 -3.48 -9.04 1.95
CA PHE A 129 -4.18 -8.80 0.69
C PHE A 129 -5.69 -8.62 0.90
N GLU A 130 -6.27 -7.61 0.28
CA GLU A 130 -7.71 -7.33 0.29
C GLU A 130 -8.20 -7.03 -1.13
N THR A 131 -9.38 -7.51 -1.47
CA THR A 131 -10.05 -7.14 -2.73
C THR A 131 -11.06 -6.03 -2.46
N ALA A 132 -11.18 -5.09 -3.39
CA ALA A 132 -12.18 -4.02 -3.33
C ALA A 132 -13.42 -4.32 -4.20
N GLY A 133 -13.52 -5.55 -4.73
CA GLY A 133 -14.48 -5.88 -5.78
C GLY A 133 -14.08 -5.29 -7.14
N ALA A 134 -15.05 -5.04 -8.01
CA ALA A 134 -14.85 -4.45 -9.34
C ALA A 134 -15.02 -2.92 -9.29
N LEU A 135 -13.93 -2.21 -9.04
CA LEU A 135 -13.82 -0.74 -8.92
C LEU A 135 -12.78 -0.14 -9.89
N GLY A 136 -12.48 -0.80 -11.01
CA GLY A 136 -11.49 -0.36 -11.99
C GLY A 136 -10.11 -0.15 -11.38
N HIS A 137 -9.48 1.01 -11.62
CA HIS A 137 -8.16 1.33 -11.05
C HIS A 137 -8.23 2.01 -9.67
N ILE A 138 -9.41 1.99 -9.00
CA ILE A 138 -9.65 2.61 -7.68
C ILE A 138 -9.19 4.08 -7.67
N ASN A 139 -9.57 4.83 -8.71
CA ASN A 139 -9.21 6.23 -8.89
C ASN A 139 -10.46 7.12 -8.78
N ALA A 140 -10.33 8.41 -9.09
CA ALA A 140 -11.47 9.34 -9.06
C ALA A 140 -12.58 8.95 -10.05
N ASP A 141 -12.25 8.22 -11.12
CA ASP A 141 -13.21 7.76 -12.13
C ASP A 141 -14.01 6.53 -11.66
N SER A 142 -13.62 5.91 -10.53
CA SER A 142 -14.28 4.74 -9.94
C SER A 142 -15.56 5.08 -9.14
N ASP A 143 -15.98 6.36 -9.09
CA ASP A 143 -17.16 6.87 -8.36
C ASP A 143 -17.23 6.45 -6.87
N ILE A 144 -16.06 6.36 -6.21
CA ILE A 144 -15.94 5.86 -4.83
C ILE A 144 -16.07 6.94 -3.74
N GLY A 145 -16.30 8.21 -4.10
CA GLY A 145 -16.46 9.31 -3.16
C GLY A 145 -15.30 9.42 -2.15
N PHE A 146 -15.61 9.37 -0.85
CA PHE A 146 -14.60 9.37 0.24
C PHE A 146 -13.96 8.00 0.50
N TRP A 147 -14.39 6.96 -0.23
CA TRP A 147 -13.99 5.57 -0.09
C TRP A 147 -13.92 5.09 1.37
N ALA A 148 -15.10 4.86 1.96
CA ALA A 148 -15.24 4.46 3.36
C ALA A 148 -14.48 3.16 3.68
N ASP A 149 -14.45 2.21 2.75
CA ASP A 149 -13.66 0.98 2.90
C ASP A 149 -12.16 1.28 2.99
N GLY A 150 -11.64 2.20 2.17
CA GLY A 150 -10.25 2.63 2.28
C GLY A 150 -9.92 3.21 3.65
N GLN A 151 -10.82 3.99 4.25
CA GLN A 151 -10.64 4.53 5.60
C GLN A 151 -10.64 3.41 6.65
N ARG A 152 -11.55 2.45 6.56
CA ARG A 152 -11.58 1.27 7.44
C ARG A 152 -10.29 0.44 7.33
N LEU A 153 -9.74 0.31 6.13
CA LEU A 153 -8.47 -0.38 5.91
C LEU A 153 -7.29 0.41 6.47
N LEU A 154 -7.29 1.74 6.33
CA LEU A 154 -6.30 2.60 6.96
C LEU A 154 -6.34 2.47 8.50
N ASP A 155 -7.52 2.45 9.11
CA ASP A 155 -7.68 2.24 10.55
C ASP A 155 -7.09 0.91 11.02
N ARG A 156 -7.23 -0.16 10.21
CA ARG A 156 -6.60 -1.46 10.49
C ARG A 156 -5.08 -1.37 10.45
N VAL A 157 -4.50 -0.66 9.48
CA VAL A 157 -3.05 -0.42 9.40
C VAL A 157 -2.56 0.34 10.63
N MET A 158 -3.24 1.43 11.00
CA MET A 158 -2.91 2.20 12.21
C MET A 158 -2.98 1.34 13.48
N GLY A 159 -4.02 0.52 13.62
CA GLY A 159 -4.16 -0.40 14.73
C GLY A 159 -3.02 -1.43 14.81
N ALA A 160 -2.61 -2.00 13.67
CA ALA A 160 -1.47 -2.92 13.62
C ALA A 160 -0.16 -2.22 13.97
N ALA A 161 0.07 -1.01 13.44
CA ALA A 161 1.25 -0.20 13.71
C ALA A 161 1.41 0.10 15.21
N HIS A 162 0.31 0.43 15.91
CA HIS A 162 0.32 0.64 17.36
C HIS A 162 0.72 -0.63 18.13
N ARG A 163 0.14 -1.79 17.80
CA ARG A 163 0.49 -3.06 18.47
C ARG A 163 1.95 -3.47 18.29
N SER A 164 2.51 -3.26 17.10
CA SER A 164 3.92 -3.55 16.82
C SER A 164 4.87 -2.66 17.63
N ARG A 165 4.50 -1.40 17.90
CA ARG A 165 5.28 -0.50 18.75
C ARG A 165 5.25 -0.90 20.22
N ASP A 166 4.13 -1.44 20.69
CA ASP A 166 3.94 -1.87 22.09
C ASP A 166 4.60 -3.23 22.41
N GLY A 167 5.36 -3.80 21.48
CA GLY A 167 6.14 -5.03 21.71
C GLY A 167 5.30 -6.31 21.73
N GLN A 168 4.03 -6.27 21.28
CA GLN A 168 3.29 -7.49 21.03
C GLN A 168 3.88 -8.17 19.78
N ALA A 169 4.61 -9.26 20.00
CA ALA A 169 5.21 -10.09 18.95
C ALA A 169 4.10 -10.80 18.15
N VAL A 170 3.49 -10.06 17.24
CA VAL A 170 2.51 -10.56 16.27
C VAL A 170 3.11 -10.28 14.91
N SER A 171 3.16 -11.27 14.01
CA SER A 171 3.62 -10.99 12.65
C SER A 171 2.72 -9.90 12.05
N GLY A 172 3.28 -8.99 11.24
CA GLY A 172 2.53 -7.86 10.69
C GLY A 172 1.25 -8.28 9.94
N ILE A 173 1.25 -9.48 9.35
CA ILE A 173 0.09 -10.10 8.68
C ILE A 173 -0.98 -10.55 9.69
N GLU A 174 -0.59 -11.19 10.79
CA GLU A 174 -1.52 -11.61 11.85
C GLU A 174 -2.15 -10.40 12.55
N ALA A 175 -1.37 -9.33 12.76
CA ALA A 175 -1.89 -8.09 13.30
C ALA A 175 -2.96 -7.47 12.40
N LEU A 176 -2.99 -7.75 11.10
CA LEU A 176 -3.95 -7.18 10.16
C LEU A 176 -5.22 -8.02 9.99
N ARG A 177 -5.31 -9.24 10.55
CA ARG A 177 -6.54 -10.05 10.45
C ARG A 177 -7.68 -9.37 11.20
N GLY A 178 -8.75 -9.02 10.48
CA GLY A 178 -9.99 -8.54 11.09
C GLY A 178 -10.73 -9.68 11.81
N PRO A 179 -11.71 -9.37 12.67
CA PRO A 179 -12.48 -10.36 13.42
C PRO A 179 -13.39 -11.27 12.57
N ASP A 180 -13.42 -11.14 11.24
CA ASP A 180 -14.44 -11.75 10.37
C ASP A 180 -13.95 -12.94 9.51
N SER A 181 -12.69 -13.37 9.64
CA SER A 181 -12.17 -14.50 8.83
C SER A 181 -12.58 -15.90 9.33
N ASP A 182 -13.42 -16.01 10.36
CA ASP A 182 -13.74 -17.29 11.03
C ASP A 182 -15.22 -17.73 10.88
N ARG A 183 -16.02 -17.07 10.01
CA ARG A 183 -17.41 -17.47 9.74
C ARG A 183 -17.59 -18.19 8.40
N THR A 184 -16.87 -19.28 8.18
CA THR A 184 -17.32 -20.31 7.23
C THR A 184 -16.97 -21.69 7.75
N ARG A 185 -17.78 -22.21 8.67
CA ARG A 185 -18.08 -23.64 8.84
C ARG A 185 -19.26 -23.80 9.80
N SER A 186 -20.46 -23.92 9.24
CA SER A 186 -21.49 -24.76 9.85
C SER A 186 -21.65 -26.01 8.98
N PRO A 187 -21.72 -27.21 9.59
CA PRO A 187 -21.98 -28.43 8.85
C PRO A 187 -23.48 -28.52 8.55
N ALA A 188 -23.83 -28.83 7.30
CA ALA A 188 -25.17 -29.30 7.00
C ALA A 188 -25.31 -30.71 7.61
N GLY A 189 -26.29 -30.86 8.50
CA GLY A 189 -26.83 -32.15 8.93
C GLY A 189 -27.81 -32.73 7.93
#